data_AF-A0A0G0M941-F1
#
_entry.id   AF-A0A0G0M941-F1
#
_cell.length_a   1.000
_cell.length_b   1.000
_cell.length_c   1.000
_cell.angle_alpha   90.00
_cell.angle_beta   90.00
_cell.angle_gamma   90.00
#
_symmetry.space_group_name_H-M   'P 1'
#
loop_
_entity.id
_entity.type
_entity.pdbx_description
1 polymer ?
#
loop_
_entity_poly.entity_id
_entity_poly.type
_entity_poly.pdbx_seq_one_letter_code
_entity_poly.pdbx_strand_id
1 'polypeptide(L)'
;MRMFKESGYTGAILEQEVFNKIEKKKYPHDMENYVNYKVSIKIAKDAQPYEDPSDPDPQFANDLHATVAELLKLEDYSSLRLYTAVGSHLDVYHSVDAFFELDTDNGIITVTLDVTKNISKGEEHRADVVFQMPPDGLDPKLEEDKEQYKEKIDEVSQRVLDEIQNILNKNNRR
;
A
#
# COMPACT_ATOMS: atom_id res chain seq x y z
N MET A 1 23.56 16.23 15.68
CA MET A 1 22.40 16.78 16.45
C MET A 1 21.33 17.09 15.42
N ARG A 2 20.35 16.19 15.22
CA ARG A 2 19.20 16.46 14.35
C ARG A 2 18.48 17.67 14.96
N MET A 3 18.49 18.80 14.27
CA MET A 3 17.62 19.93 14.62
C MET A 3 16.20 19.44 14.37
N PHE A 4 15.49 19.11 15.44
CA PHE A 4 14.06 18.85 15.42
C PHE A 4 13.35 20.12 14.97
N LYS A 5 13.19 20.31 13.66
CA LYS A 5 12.12 21.15 13.14
C LYS A 5 10.86 20.33 13.33
N GLU A 6 10.01 20.77 14.25
CA GLU A 6 8.58 20.46 14.27
C GLU A 6 8.01 20.83 12.89
N SER A 7 8.21 19.97 11.90
CA SER A 7 7.70 20.22 10.56
C SER A 7 6.29 19.66 10.54
N GLY A 8 5.34 20.46 10.04
CA GLY A 8 3.97 20.07 9.79
C GLY A 8 3.85 19.03 8.68
N TYR A 9 4.63 17.96 8.78
CA TYR A 9 4.60 16.81 7.91
C TYR A 9 3.25 16.11 8.16
N THR A 10 2.32 16.28 7.22
CA THR A 10 0.95 15.77 7.33
C THR A 10 0.88 14.29 6.96
N GLY A 11 -0.19 13.57 7.34
CA GLY A 11 -0.39 12.15 6.96
C GLY A 11 -0.26 11.94 5.44
N ALA A 12 -0.92 12.82 4.68
CA ALA A 12 -0.90 12.83 3.23
C ALA A 12 0.50 12.93 2.58
N ILE A 13 1.48 13.59 3.22
CA ILE A 13 2.85 13.65 2.69
C ILE A 13 3.53 12.29 2.89
N LEU A 14 3.32 11.66 4.05
CA LEU A 14 3.84 10.33 4.35
C LEU A 14 3.31 9.28 3.38
N GLU A 15 1.99 9.24 3.20
CA GLU A 15 1.31 8.34 2.27
C GLU A 15 1.88 8.48 0.85
N GLN A 16 2.08 9.73 0.40
CA GLN A 16 2.64 10.01 -0.92
C GLN A 16 4.12 9.61 -1.03
N GLU A 17 4.93 9.73 0.02
CA GLU A 17 6.33 9.28 -0.03
C GLU A 17 6.45 7.75 0.02
N VAL A 18 5.50 7.06 0.65
CA VAL A 18 5.48 5.60 0.79
C VAL A 18 4.90 4.91 -0.46
N PHE A 19 3.84 5.46 -1.05
CA PHE A 19 3.09 4.82 -2.14
C PHE A 19 2.96 5.66 -3.40
N ASN A 20 3.47 6.90 -3.44
CA ASN A 20 3.17 7.87 -4.49
C ASN A 20 1.66 8.17 -4.56
N LYS A 21 1.27 9.13 -5.40
CA LYS A 21 -0.11 9.59 -5.53
C LYS A 21 -0.65 9.30 -6.92
N ILE A 22 -1.94 8.95 -7.01
CA ILE A 22 -2.58 8.75 -8.32
C ILE A 22 -2.46 9.98 -9.23
N GLU A 23 -2.36 9.74 -10.53
CA GLU A 23 -2.35 10.76 -11.56
C GLU A 23 -3.78 11.22 -11.91
N LYS A 24 -4.28 12.24 -11.19
CA LYS A 24 -5.63 12.78 -11.43
C LYS A 24 -5.90 13.25 -12.86
N LYS A 25 -4.87 13.58 -13.65
CA LYS A 25 -5.04 13.92 -15.08
C LYS A 25 -5.49 12.73 -15.92
N LYS A 26 -5.07 11.52 -15.56
CA LYS A 26 -5.54 10.27 -16.17
C LYS A 26 -6.99 9.97 -15.77
N TYR A 27 -7.53 10.65 -14.75
CA TYR A 27 -8.87 10.39 -14.22
C TYR A 27 -9.58 11.65 -13.65
N PRO A 28 -10.28 12.43 -14.49
CA PRO A 28 -10.93 13.69 -14.10
C PRO A 28 -12.31 13.46 -13.48
N HIS A 29 -12.39 12.61 -12.46
CA HIS A 29 -13.65 12.41 -11.75
C HIS A 29 -13.81 13.40 -10.61
N ASP A 30 -15.05 13.78 -10.42
CA ASP A 30 -15.48 14.58 -9.29
C ASP A 30 -15.24 13.80 -7.98
N MET A 31 -14.43 14.38 -7.09
CA MET A 31 -14.11 13.84 -5.78
C MET A 31 -15.18 14.16 -4.73
N GLU A 32 -16.20 14.94 -5.07
CA GLU A 32 -17.28 15.33 -4.14
C GLU A 32 -18.33 14.23 -3.96
N ASN A 33 -18.46 13.33 -4.94
CA ASN A 33 -19.47 12.29 -4.96
C ASN A 33 -18.93 10.95 -4.44
N TYR A 34 -19.70 10.32 -3.54
CA TYR A 34 -19.39 8.98 -3.05
C TYR A 34 -19.34 7.97 -4.20
N VAL A 35 -18.27 7.18 -4.22
CA VAL A 35 -18.10 6.07 -5.16
C VAL A 35 -17.96 4.77 -4.37
N ASN A 36 -18.71 3.74 -4.78
CA ASN A 36 -18.67 2.44 -4.11
C ASN A 36 -17.30 1.76 -4.30
N TYR A 37 -16.96 0.86 -3.37
CA TYR A 37 -15.65 0.23 -3.27
C TYR A 37 -15.14 -0.39 -4.59
N LYS A 38 -15.98 -1.19 -5.26
CA LYS A 38 -15.59 -1.88 -6.51
C LYS A 38 -15.25 -0.91 -7.62
N VAL A 39 -16.02 0.17 -7.73
CA VAL A 39 -15.72 1.22 -8.71
C VAL A 39 -14.45 1.94 -8.29
N SER A 40 -14.29 2.32 -7.02
CA SER A 40 -13.08 2.98 -6.51
C SER A 40 -11.78 2.20 -6.76
N ILE A 41 -11.80 0.87 -6.67
CA ILE A 41 -10.65 0.02 -7.05
C ILE A 41 -10.29 0.22 -8.53
N LYS A 42 -11.28 0.13 -9.42
CA LYS A 42 -11.05 0.33 -10.86
C LYS A 42 -10.46 1.71 -11.16
N ILE A 43 -10.98 2.73 -10.48
CA ILE A 43 -10.49 4.10 -10.56
C ILE A 43 -9.01 4.20 -10.21
N ALA A 44 -8.63 3.62 -9.07
CA ALA A 44 -7.25 3.64 -8.63
C ALA A 44 -6.36 2.97 -9.69
N LYS A 45 -6.72 1.79 -10.18
CA LYS A 45 -5.97 1.05 -11.21
C LYS A 45 -5.78 1.85 -12.51
N ASP A 46 -6.80 2.57 -12.96
CA ASP A 46 -6.73 3.35 -14.20
C ASP A 46 -5.90 4.64 -14.04
N ALA A 47 -5.65 5.08 -12.80
CA ALA A 47 -4.99 6.34 -12.46
C ALA A 47 -3.57 6.17 -11.89
N GLN A 48 -2.91 5.03 -12.10
CA GLN A 48 -1.58 4.79 -11.54
C GLN A 48 -0.54 5.81 -12.05
N PRO A 49 0.38 6.25 -11.15
CA PRO A 49 1.46 7.17 -11.51
C PRO A 49 2.64 6.49 -12.21
N TYR A 50 2.67 5.15 -12.20
CA TYR A 50 3.66 4.32 -12.90
C TYR A 50 2.99 3.48 -13.98
N GLU A 51 3.78 3.01 -14.94
CA GLU A 51 3.27 2.22 -16.07
C GLU A 51 2.97 0.76 -15.69
N ASP A 52 3.77 0.17 -14.80
CA ASP A 52 3.67 -1.25 -14.44
C ASP A 52 3.50 -1.41 -12.92
N PRO A 53 2.34 -1.91 -12.45
CA PRO A 53 2.11 -2.17 -11.02
C PRO A 53 2.86 -3.39 -10.48
N SER A 54 3.53 -4.18 -11.32
CA SER A 54 4.50 -5.19 -10.89
C SER A 54 5.92 -4.65 -10.71
N ASP A 55 6.14 -3.37 -11.03
CA ASP A 55 7.37 -2.61 -10.75
C ASP A 55 7.00 -1.21 -10.21
N PRO A 56 6.36 -1.14 -9.03
CA PRO A 56 5.79 0.10 -8.52
C PRO A 56 6.86 1.10 -8.05
N ASP A 57 6.54 2.39 -8.12
CA ASP A 57 7.30 3.51 -7.54
C ASP A 57 6.44 4.17 -6.45
N PRO A 58 6.98 4.46 -5.25
CA PRO A 58 8.37 4.72 -4.89
C PRO A 58 9.13 3.50 -4.36
N GLN A 59 10.40 3.68 -4.02
CA GLN A 59 11.31 2.61 -3.56
C GLN A 59 10.70 1.73 -2.45
N PHE A 60 9.97 2.31 -1.50
CA PHE A 60 9.30 1.52 -0.46
C PHE A 60 8.25 0.57 -1.04
N ALA A 61 7.40 1.04 -1.95
CA ALA A 61 6.41 0.21 -2.63
C ALA A 61 7.10 -0.89 -3.46
N ASN A 62 8.22 -0.57 -4.11
CA ASN A 62 9.03 -1.51 -4.89
C ASN A 62 9.61 -2.63 -4.01
N ASP A 63 10.33 -2.24 -2.95
CA ASP A 63 10.96 -3.18 -2.02
C ASP A 63 9.91 -4.05 -1.31
N LEU A 64 8.75 -3.47 -0.98
CA LEU A 64 7.62 -4.20 -0.39
C LEU A 64 7.04 -5.23 -1.36
N HIS A 65 6.80 -4.84 -2.62
CA HIS A 65 6.33 -5.75 -3.66
C HIS A 65 7.30 -6.90 -3.89
N ALA A 66 8.59 -6.61 -4.08
CA ALA A 66 9.62 -7.62 -4.29
C ALA A 66 9.68 -8.60 -3.12
N THR A 67 9.67 -8.09 -1.88
CA THR A 67 9.72 -8.93 -0.68
C THR A 67 8.49 -9.84 -0.56
N VAL A 68 7.29 -9.33 -0.84
CA VAL A 68 6.06 -10.16 -0.84
C VAL A 68 6.11 -11.22 -1.94
N ALA A 69 6.58 -10.87 -3.15
CA ALA A 69 6.73 -11.82 -4.26
C ALA A 69 7.73 -12.94 -3.93
N GLU A 70 8.86 -12.61 -3.29
CA GLU A 70 9.85 -13.56 -2.78
C GLU A 70 9.25 -14.50 -1.72
N LEU A 71 8.52 -13.95 -0.75
CA LEU A 71 7.86 -14.71 0.31
C LEU A 71 6.80 -15.68 -0.24
N LEU A 72 6.06 -15.26 -1.27
CA LEU A 72 5.11 -16.10 -2.00
C LEU A 72 5.81 -17.12 -2.92
N LYS A 73 7.13 -16.98 -3.14
CA LYS A 73 7.93 -17.80 -4.06
C LYS A 73 7.38 -17.81 -5.48
N LEU A 74 6.95 -16.63 -5.95
CA LEU A 74 6.43 -16.48 -7.30
C LEU A 74 7.56 -16.68 -8.32
N GLU A 75 7.31 -17.50 -9.34
CA GLU A 75 8.22 -17.61 -10.49
C GLU A 75 8.05 -16.41 -11.43
N ASP A 76 6.82 -15.88 -11.51
CA ASP A 76 6.46 -14.71 -12.29
C ASP A 76 5.95 -13.60 -11.36
N TYR A 77 6.77 -12.57 -11.17
CA TYR A 77 6.46 -11.45 -10.28
C TYR A 77 5.32 -10.59 -10.82
N SER A 78 5.01 -10.66 -12.12
CA SER A 78 3.90 -9.91 -12.72
C SER A 78 2.52 -10.43 -12.30
N SER A 79 2.46 -11.63 -11.73
CA SER A 79 1.26 -12.18 -11.09
C SER A 79 0.87 -11.42 -9.81
N LEU A 80 1.82 -10.71 -9.18
CA LEU A 80 1.58 -9.82 -8.06
C LEU A 80 1.67 -8.36 -8.52
N ARG A 81 0.68 -7.55 -8.17
CA ARG A 81 0.63 -6.14 -8.54
C ARG A 81 0.34 -5.31 -7.31
N LEU A 82 1.07 -4.21 -7.12
CA LEU A 82 0.82 -3.21 -6.09
C LEU A 82 0.30 -1.94 -6.76
N TYR A 83 -0.80 -1.43 -6.26
CA TYR A 83 -1.44 -0.21 -6.73
C TYR A 83 -1.48 0.82 -5.62
N THR A 84 -1.19 2.08 -5.93
CA THR A 84 -1.49 3.20 -5.03
C THR A 84 -2.93 3.65 -5.19
N ALA A 85 -3.55 3.98 -4.06
CA ALA A 85 -4.87 4.57 -3.94
C ALA A 85 -4.82 5.99 -3.37
N VAL A 86 -3.64 6.48 -2.95
CA VAL A 86 -3.46 7.81 -2.36
C VAL A 86 -4.02 8.89 -3.28
N GLY A 87 -4.97 9.67 -2.77
CA GLY A 87 -5.66 10.75 -3.47
C GLY A 87 -6.81 10.32 -4.40
N SER A 88 -7.21 9.04 -4.37
CA SER A 88 -8.34 8.49 -5.12
C SER A 88 -9.62 8.42 -4.27
N HIS A 89 -10.75 8.05 -4.89
CA HIS A 89 -11.99 7.74 -4.16
C HIS A 89 -11.83 6.56 -3.20
N LEU A 90 -10.88 5.66 -3.44
CA LEU A 90 -10.62 4.51 -2.59
C LEU A 90 -10.01 4.95 -1.25
N ASP A 91 -9.00 5.82 -1.31
CA ASP A 91 -8.44 6.52 -0.14
C ASP A 91 -9.53 7.33 0.59
N VAL A 92 -10.17 8.28 -0.09
CA VAL A 92 -11.07 9.26 0.54
C VAL A 92 -12.30 8.62 1.20
N TYR A 93 -12.92 7.61 0.57
CA TYR A 93 -14.18 7.04 1.05
C TYR A 93 -14.03 5.70 1.76
N HIS A 94 -12.93 4.98 1.51
CA HIS A 94 -12.74 3.61 2.01
C HIS A 94 -11.49 3.46 2.90
N SER A 95 -10.67 4.50 3.06
CA SER A 95 -9.50 4.52 3.95
C SER A 95 -8.49 3.43 3.57
N VAL A 96 -8.07 3.45 2.31
CA VAL A 96 -7.09 2.53 1.73
C VAL A 96 -6.09 3.35 0.93
N ASP A 97 -4.82 3.27 1.30
CA ASP A 97 -3.73 4.01 0.67
C ASP A 97 -3.11 3.25 -0.49
N ALA A 98 -3.10 1.92 -0.41
CA ALA A 98 -2.58 1.04 -1.44
C ALA A 98 -3.24 -0.34 -1.35
N PHE A 99 -3.07 -1.16 -2.39
CA PHE A 99 -3.53 -2.55 -2.34
C PHE A 99 -2.73 -3.45 -3.28
N PHE A 100 -2.54 -4.69 -2.84
CA PHE A 100 -2.04 -5.78 -3.66
C PHE A 100 -3.17 -6.48 -4.40
N GLU A 101 -2.90 -6.89 -5.64
CA GLU A 101 -3.67 -7.91 -6.35
C GLU A 101 -2.75 -9.07 -6.72
N LEU A 102 -3.14 -10.29 -6.36
CA LEU A 102 -2.46 -11.53 -6.74
C LEU A 102 -3.37 -12.33 -7.68
N ASP A 103 -2.87 -12.63 -8.88
CA ASP A 103 -3.50 -13.58 -9.79
C ASP A 103 -3.26 -15.01 -9.31
N THR A 104 -4.35 -15.75 -9.11
CA THR A 104 -4.33 -17.17 -8.74
C THR A 104 -5.18 -17.98 -9.71
N ASP A 105 -5.03 -19.30 -9.69
CA ASP A 105 -5.89 -20.21 -10.48
C ASP A 105 -7.39 -20.04 -10.16
N ASN A 106 -7.71 -19.57 -8.96
CA ASN A 106 -9.10 -19.37 -8.48
C ASN A 106 -9.60 -17.93 -8.64
N GLY A 107 -8.83 -17.07 -9.32
CA GLY A 107 -9.14 -15.66 -9.54
C GLY A 107 -8.20 -14.71 -8.78
N ILE A 108 -8.61 -13.46 -8.67
CA ILE A 108 -7.78 -12.38 -8.09
C ILE A 108 -8.04 -12.28 -6.59
N ILE A 109 -6.96 -12.30 -5.80
CA ILE A 109 -6.96 -11.96 -4.37
C ILE A 109 -6.56 -10.50 -4.24
N THR A 110 -7.29 -9.74 -3.42
CA THR A 110 -6.97 -8.34 -3.12
C THR A 110 -6.69 -8.19 -1.63
N VAL A 111 -5.59 -7.51 -1.28
CA VAL A 111 -5.21 -7.18 0.10
C VAL A 111 -4.93 -5.68 0.18
N THR A 112 -5.63 -4.98 1.06
CA THR A 112 -5.57 -3.51 1.20
C THR A 112 -4.62 -3.07 2.30
N LEU A 113 -3.98 -1.92 2.08
CA LEU A 113 -2.98 -1.30 2.96
C LEU A 113 -3.44 0.10 3.38
N ASP A 114 -3.16 0.46 4.64
CA ASP A 114 -3.31 1.82 5.19
C ASP A 114 -2.09 2.14 6.05
N VAL A 115 -1.48 3.31 5.81
CA VAL A 115 -0.34 3.80 6.58
C VAL A 115 -0.82 4.85 7.58
N THR A 116 -0.61 4.57 8.86
CA THR A 116 -1.06 5.47 9.93
C THR A 116 0.11 6.07 10.69
N LYS A 117 -0.07 7.29 11.19
CA LYS A 117 0.84 7.89 12.19
C LYS A 117 0.50 7.48 13.62
N ASN A 118 -0.65 6.84 13.85
CA ASN A 118 -1.12 6.54 15.19
C ASN A 118 -1.98 5.27 15.25
N ILE A 119 -1.40 4.17 15.74
CA ILE A 119 -2.09 2.88 15.97
C ILE A 119 -3.05 2.97 17.19
N SER A 120 -2.89 3.95 18.09
CA SER A 120 -3.70 4.05 19.32
C SER A 120 -5.14 4.56 19.13
N LYS A 121 -5.54 4.90 17.89
CA LYS A 121 -6.95 5.13 17.56
C LYS A 121 -7.61 3.81 17.20
N GLY A 122 -8.27 3.23 18.21
CA GLY A 122 -8.89 1.91 18.28
C GLY A 122 -9.43 1.28 16.99
N GLU A 123 -9.03 0.02 16.81
CA GLU A 123 -9.74 -1.19 16.32
C GLU A 123 -10.72 -1.17 15.12
N GLU A 124 -11.09 -0.02 14.56
CA GLU A 124 -11.92 0.08 13.35
C GLU A 124 -11.08 0.47 12.12
N HIS A 125 -10.09 -0.36 11.82
CA HIS A 125 -9.35 -0.24 10.57
C HIS A 125 -10.11 -0.92 9.42
N ARG A 126 -10.28 -0.21 8.30
CA ARG A 126 -11.01 -0.72 7.12
C ARG A 126 -10.12 -1.52 6.17
N ALA A 127 -8.82 -1.28 6.22
CA ALA A 127 -7.83 -2.00 5.43
C ALA A 127 -7.41 -3.31 6.11
N ASP A 128 -7.00 -4.27 5.31
CA ASP A 128 -6.55 -5.59 5.77
C ASP A 128 -5.24 -5.50 6.57
N VAL A 129 -4.32 -4.63 6.12
CA VAL A 129 -3.04 -4.39 6.77
C VAL A 129 -2.86 -2.90 7.07
N VAL A 130 -2.88 -2.56 8.36
CA VAL A 130 -2.57 -1.19 8.82
C VAL A 130 -1.24 -1.15 9.54
N PHE A 131 -0.31 -0.32 9.07
CA PHE A 131 1.03 -0.24 9.65
C PHE A 131 1.44 1.19 9.93
N GLN A 132 2.34 1.35 10.90
CA GLN A 132 2.88 2.65 11.26
C GLN A 132 4.22 2.88 10.60
N MET A 133 4.35 4.06 10.00
CA MET A 133 5.60 4.60 9.51
C MET A 133 6.01 5.79 10.40
N PRO A 134 7.31 5.97 10.72
CA PRO A 134 7.78 7.11 11.48
C PRO A 134 7.33 8.44 10.86
N PRO A 135 7.03 9.48 11.67
CA PRO A 135 6.54 10.76 11.15
C PRO A 135 7.49 11.44 10.17
N ASP A 136 8.79 11.20 10.30
CA ASP A 136 9.84 11.78 9.43
C ASP A 136 10.17 10.88 8.22
N GLY A 137 9.45 9.77 8.04
CA GLY A 137 9.77 8.74 7.05
C GLY A 137 10.97 7.86 7.46
N LEU A 138 11.39 7.01 6.53
CA LEU A 138 12.59 6.18 6.64
C LEU A 138 13.34 6.26 5.30
N ASP A 139 14.57 6.77 5.30
CA ASP A 139 15.39 6.83 4.08
C ASP A 139 16.45 5.71 4.09
N PRO A 140 16.34 4.68 3.22
CA PRO A 140 17.30 3.56 3.19
C PRO A 140 18.72 3.99 2.75
N LYS A 141 18.92 5.24 2.32
CA LYS A 141 20.25 5.79 2.01
C LYS A 141 20.97 6.32 3.25
N LEU A 142 20.26 6.58 4.35
CA LEU A 142 20.83 7.02 5.62
C LEU A 142 21.17 5.80 6.48
N GLU A 143 22.42 5.66 6.92
CA GLU A 143 22.87 4.50 7.71
C GLU A 143 22.03 4.30 8.97
N GLU A 144 21.57 5.39 9.61
CA GLU A 144 20.77 5.30 10.83
C GLU A 144 19.32 4.80 10.62
N ASP A 145 18.78 4.87 9.40
CA ASP A 145 17.40 4.49 9.09
C ASP A 145 17.32 3.10 8.42
N LYS A 146 18.43 2.60 7.83
CA LYS A 146 18.48 1.34 7.07
C LYS A 146 17.90 0.12 7.77
N GLU A 147 18.27 -0.07 9.04
CA GLU A 147 17.81 -1.22 9.82
C GLU A 147 16.30 -1.16 10.04
N GLN A 148 15.79 -0.01 10.47
CA GLN A 148 14.36 0.21 10.67
C GLN A 148 13.57 0.12 9.37
N TYR A 149 14.13 0.61 8.26
CA TYR A 149 13.52 0.50 6.93
C TYR A 149 13.34 -0.97 6.56
N LYS A 150 14.40 -1.78 6.70
CA LYS A 150 14.33 -3.22 6.42
C LYS A 150 13.34 -3.93 7.32
N GLU A 151 13.40 -3.68 8.63
CA GLU A 151 12.45 -4.25 9.59
C GLU A 151 11.01 -3.89 9.22
N LYS A 152 10.77 -2.67 8.73
CA LYS A 152 9.44 -2.24 8.29
C LYS A 152 8.98 -2.98 7.04
N ILE A 153 9.85 -3.17 6.05
CA ILE A 153 9.55 -3.97 4.87
C ILE A 153 9.23 -5.41 5.28
N ASP A 154 10.06 -6.03 6.12
CA ASP A 154 9.86 -7.41 6.59
C ASP A 154 8.53 -7.56 7.36
N GLU A 155 8.24 -6.62 8.27
CA GLU A 155 6.99 -6.59 9.06
C GLU A 155 5.75 -6.51 8.16
N VAL A 156 5.72 -5.52 7.25
CA VAL A 156 4.55 -5.29 6.39
C VAL A 156 4.39 -6.43 5.39
N SER A 157 5.49 -6.93 4.82
CA SER A 157 5.47 -8.05 3.88
C SER A 157 4.90 -9.32 4.51
N GLN A 158 5.31 -9.64 5.75
CA GLN A 158 4.80 -10.81 6.46
C GLN A 158 3.30 -10.69 6.72
N ARG A 159 2.80 -9.50 7.09
CA ARG A 159 1.37 -9.28 7.32
C ARG A 159 0.54 -9.39 6.06
N VAL A 160 1.07 -8.92 4.92
CA VAL A 160 0.44 -9.10 3.61
C VAL A 160 0.38 -10.59 3.25
N LEU A 161 1.49 -11.32 3.43
CA LEU A 161 1.54 -12.76 3.19
C LEU A 161 0.49 -13.50 4.03
N ASP A 162 0.41 -13.20 5.33
CA ASP A 162 -0.54 -13.82 6.24
C ASP A 162 -1.99 -13.63 5.75
N GLU A 163 -2.34 -12.43 5.28
CA GLU A 163 -3.71 -12.20 4.77
C GLU A 163 -3.97 -12.90 3.44
N ILE A 164 -3.01 -12.93 2.51
CA ILE A 164 -3.14 -13.72 1.27
C ILE A 164 -3.41 -15.18 1.61
N GLN A 165 -2.64 -15.76 2.54
CA GLN A 165 -2.83 -17.14 3.00
C GLN A 165 -4.18 -17.35 3.67
N ASN A 166 -4.65 -16.39 4.48
CA ASN A 166 -5.97 -16.45 5.10
C ASN A 166 -7.09 -16.51 4.05
N ILE A 167 -7.01 -15.69 3.00
CA ILE A 167 -7.98 -15.65 1.91
C ILE A 167 -7.96 -16.97 1.12
N LEU A 168 -6.77 -17.46 0.75
CA LEU A 168 -6.61 -18.76 0.07
C LEU A 168 -7.24 -19.90 0.87
N ASN A 169 -6.97 -19.96 2.17
CA ASN A 169 -7.51 -20.99 3.06
C ASN A 169 -9.04 -20.92 3.21
N LYS A 170 -9.62 -19.71 3.22
CA LYS A 170 -11.08 -19.51 3.24
C LYS A 170 -11.73 -19.99 1.94
N ASN A 171 -11.09 -19.74 0.79
CA ASN A 171 -11.61 -20.14 -0.52
C ASN A 171 -11.57 -21.66 -0.73
N ASN A 172 -10.54 -22.35 -0.22
CA ASN A 172 -10.43 -23.82 -0.30
C ASN A 172 -11.44 -24.57 0.60
N ARG A 173 -12.12 -23.89 1.52
CA ARG A 173 -13.13 -24.48 2.42
C ARG A 173 -14.57 -24.32 1.93
N ARG A 174 -14.78 -23.63 0.80
CA ARG A 174 -16.09 -23.43 0.16
C ARG A 174 -16.27 -24.43 -0.98
#